data_AF-A0A4S8LMH8-F1
#
_entry.id   AF-A0A4S8LMH8-F1
#
_cell.length_a   1.000
_cell.length_b   1.000
_cell.length_c   1.000
_cell.angle_alpha   90.00
_cell.angle_beta   90.00
_cell.angle_gamma   90.00
#
_symmetry.space_group_name_H-M   'P 1'
#
loop_
_entity.id
_entity.type
_entity.pdbx_description
1 polymer ?
#
loop_
_entity_poly.entity_id
_entity_poly.type
_entity_poly.pdbx_seq_one_letter_code
_entity_poly.pdbx_strand_id
1 'polypeptide(L)'
;MSRTPNPRLETLNILQVNLHKSKTAQLDIANEHKHNKLSDTFNIICVQEPYINSIGNIYQGNRWTTIYPTDKFTREADPTRSVILVNKRLNTDAWTQIDVHNTKDITAVRIKGIKGEIDIYCIYNDCTHSESIGHSRKTYRLNKGRKPQMETKTEKCYGAVTSTGIIQTGNQRKTSTSSRKMP
;
A
#
# COMPACT_ATOMS: atom_id res chain seq x y z
N MET A 1 12.74 -6.92 -32.64
CA MET A 1 12.77 -6.44 -31.24
C MET A 1 11.86 -7.32 -30.41
N SER A 2 12.40 -8.28 -29.65
CA SER A 2 11.58 -9.18 -28.83
C SER A 2 11.12 -8.44 -27.57
N ARG A 3 9.81 -8.21 -27.43
CA ARG A 3 9.22 -7.91 -26.12
C ARG A 3 9.40 -9.14 -25.26
N THR A 4 10.34 -9.10 -24.33
CA THR A 4 10.38 -10.10 -23.25
C THR A 4 9.03 -10.04 -22.54
N PRO A 5 8.34 -11.17 -22.35
CA PRO A 5 7.08 -11.18 -21.62
C PRO A 5 7.35 -10.64 -20.20
N ASN A 6 6.60 -9.61 -19.83
CA ASN A 6 6.64 -8.97 -18.51
C ASN A 6 6.62 -10.07 -17.43
N PRO A 7 7.64 -10.20 -16.57
CA PRO A 7 7.63 -11.18 -15.49
C PRO A 7 6.46 -10.83 -14.58
N ARG A 8 5.35 -11.54 -14.78
CA ARG A 8 4.14 -11.32 -13.98
C ARG A 8 4.51 -11.71 -12.54
N LEU A 9 4.19 -10.85 -11.58
CA LEU A 9 4.60 -11.02 -10.18
C LEU A 9 4.03 -12.33 -9.61
N GLU A 10 4.91 -13.29 -9.34
CA GLU A 10 4.56 -14.54 -8.65
C GLU A 10 4.44 -14.33 -7.14
N THR A 11 5.30 -13.47 -6.59
CA THR A 11 5.34 -13.10 -5.18
C THR A 11 5.39 -11.57 -5.05
N LEU A 12 4.62 -11.03 -4.10
CA LEU A 12 4.62 -9.60 -3.77
C LEU A 12 5.12 -9.41 -2.33
N ASN A 13 6.31 -8.86 -2.17
CA ASN A 13 6.92 -8.59 -0.87
C ASN A 13 6.61 -7.16 -0.44
N ILE A 14 5.96 -7.03 0.72
CA ILE A 14 5.53 -5.75 1.29
C ILE A 14 6.20 -5.57 2.65
N LEU A 15 6.83 -4.42 2.85
CA LEU A 15 7.33 -3.97 4.15
C LEU A 15 6.39 -2.90 4.72
N GLN A 16 6.11 -2.95 6.01
CA GLN A 16 5.41 -1.90 6.75
C GLN A 16 6.35 -1.33 7.81
N VAL A 17 6.47 0.00 7.86
CA VAL A 17 7.29 0.70 8.86
C VAL A 17 6.60 1.98 9.31
N ASN A 18 6.75 2.31 10.59
CA ASN A 18 6.49 3.64 11.12
C ASN A 18 7.84 4.29 11.44
N LEU A 19 8.12 5.45 10.85
CA LEU A 19 9.41 6.14 11.02
C LEU A 19 9.43 7.13 12.17
N HIS A 20 8.27 7.41 12.78
CA HIS A 20 8.14 8.38 13.87
C HIS A 20 8.81 9.72 13.53
N LYS A 21 8.64 10.16 12.27
CA LYS A 21 9.21 11.38 11.68
C LYS A 21 10.75 11.42 11.70
N SER A 22 11.42 10.27 11.86
CA SER A 22 12.88 10.19 11.90
C SER A 22 13.50 10.44 10.52
N LYS A 23 14.25 11.54 10.42
CA LYS A 23 15.04 11.88 9.22
C LYS A 23 16.04 10.78 8.89
N THR A 24 16.73 10.25 9.90
CA THR A 24 17.75 9.20 9.70
C THR A 24 17.12 7.94 9.13
N ALA A 25 16.00 7.47 9.69
CA ALA A 25 15.33 6.28 9.19
C ALA A 25 14.78 6.47 7.76
N GLN A 26 14.28 7.67 7.43
CA GLN A 26 13.86 8.01 6.06
C GLN A 26 15.04 7.96 5.07
N LEU A 27 16.20 8.48 5.48
CA LEU A 27 17.42 8.46 4.66
C LEU A 27 17.97 7.04 4.49
N ASP A 28 17.89 6.18 5.51
CA ASP A 28 18.32 4.79 5.41
C ASP A 28 17.50 4.01 4.37
N ILE A 29 16.18 4.22 4.34
CA ILE A 29 15.30 3.64 3.32
C ILE A 29 15.65 4.17 1.92
N ALA A 30 15.89 5.47 1.80
CA ALA A 30 16.13 6.10 0.51
C ALA A 30 17.51 5.79 -0.09
N ASN A 31 18.54 5.73 0.75
CA ASN A 31 19.92 5.53 0.32
C ASN A 31 20.24 4.06 0.05
N GLU A 32 19.56 3.13 0.74
CA GLU A 32 19.77 1.69 0.61
C GLU A 32 21.26 1.30 0.53
N HIS A 33 21.96 1.41 1.66
CA HIS A 33 23.38 1.12 1.75
C HIS A 33 23.71 -0.31 1.30
N LYS A 34 24.98 -0.56 0.92
CA LYS A 34 25.45 -1.78 0.22
C LYS A 34 24.98 -3.11 0.84
N HIS A 35 24.74 -3.16 2.15
CA HIS A 35 24.31 -4.35 2.88
C HIS A 35 22.78 -4.43 3.15
N ASN A 36 22.03 -3.36 2.85
CA ASN A 36 20.58 -3.27 3.04
C ASN A 36 19.89 -2.71 1.79
N LYS A 37 19.85 -3.53 0.72
CA LYS A 37 19.15 -3.20 -0.51
C LYS A 37 17.69 -3.59 -0.40
N LEU A 38 16.90 -2.74 0.25
CA LEU A 38 15.46 -2.96 0.41
C LEU A 38 14.77 -3.20 -0.93
N SER A 39 15.17 -2.50 -1.99
CA SER A 39 14.65 -2.69 -3.35
C SER A 39 15.02 -4.01 -4.04
N ASP A 40 15.94 -4.79 -3.50
CA ASP A 40 16.18 -6.18 -3.96
C ASP A 40 15.20 -7.16 -3.33
N THR A 41 14.61 -6.82 -2.17
CA THR A 41 13.75 -7.73 -1.39
C THR A 41 12.28 -7.35 -1.50
N PHE A 42 11.96 -6.05 -1.42
CA PHE A 42 10.60 -5.54 -1.31
C PHE A 42 10.14 -4.85 -2.59
N ASN A 43 8.89 -5.10 -2.94
CA ASN A 43 8.22 -4.43 -4.06
C ASN A 43 7.52 -3.15 -3.61
N ILE A 44 7.02 -3.16 -2.37
CA ILE A 44 6.23 -2.06 -1.79
C ILE A 44 6.68 -1.84 -0.35
N ILE A 45 6.82 -0.57 0.04
CA ILE A 45 7.01 -0.18 1.43
C ILE A 45 5.86 0.76 1.83
N CYS A 46 5.09 0.36 2.83
CA CYS A 46 4.09 1.19 3.49
C CYS A 46 4.76 1.96 4.62
N VAL A 47 4.84 3.28 4.50
CA VAL A 47 5.54 4.15 5.46
C VAL A 47 4.53 5.01 6.21
N GLN A 48 4.53 4.91 7.53
CA GLN A 48 3.76 5.74 8.45
C GLN A 48 4.66 6.75 9.16
N GLU A 49 4.10 7.91 9.45
CA GLU A 49 4.79 9.07 10.03
C GLU A 49 6.15 9.35 9.34
N PRO A 50 6.16 9.56 8.00
CA PRO A 50 7.40 9.82 7.30
C PRO A 50 8.04 11.14 7.76
N TYR A 51 9.36 11.24 7.62
CA TYR A 51 10.02 12.54 7.72
C TYR A 51 9.68 13.38 6.48
N ILE A 52 8.99 14.49 6.69
CA ILE A 52 8.63 15.46 5.66
C ILE A 52 9.60 16.63 5.73
N ASN A 53 10.22 16.99 4.61
CA ASN A 53 11.13 18.12 4.52
C ASN A 53 10.37 19.47 4.51
N SER A 54 11.11 20.58 4.52
CA SER A 54 10.56 21.94 4.55
C SER A 54 9.65 22.30 3.36
N ILE A 55 9.73 21.55 2.25
CA ILE A 55 8.89 21.74 1.06
C ILE A 55 7.73 20.75 0.97
N GLY A 56 7.45 20.00 2.04
CA GLY A 56 6.29 19.11 2.11
C GLY A 56 6.45 17.78 1.38
N ASN A 57 7.69 17.32 1.16
CA ASN A 57 8.00 16.06 0.49
C ASN A 57 8.87 15.15 1.36
N ILE A 58 8.80 13.84 1.12
CA ILE A 58 9.74 12.87 1.68
C ILE A 58 10.96 12.75 0.76
N TYR A 59 12.07 12.24 1.29
CA TYR A 59 13.21 11.82 0.49
C TYR A 59 13.10 10.30 0.24
N GLN A 60 12.95 9.89 -1.02
CA GLN A 60 12.68 8.50 -1.40
C GLN A 60 13.83 7.79 -2.13
N GLY A 61 14.88 8.51 -2.51
CA GLY A 61 15.96 7.95 -3.33
C GLY A 61 15.53 7.65 -4.77
N ASN A 62 16.41 7.01 -5.55
CA ASN A 62 16.17 6.81 -6.99
C ASN A 62 15.45 5.51 -7.33
N ARG A 63 15.36 4.53 -6.41
CA ARG A 63 14.76 3.21 -6.65
C ARG A 63 13.27 3.13 -6.35
N TRP A 64 12.72 4.16 -5.72
CA TRP A 64 11.33 4.19 -5.28
C TRP A 64 10.55 5.31 -5.98
N THR A 65 9.30 5.03 -6.29
CA THR A 65 8.28 6.01 -6.65
C THR A 65 7.39 6.24 -5.43
N THR A 66 7.33 7.47 -4.95
CA THR A 66 6.48 7.83 -3.82
C THR A 66 5.05 8.09 -4.26
N ILE A 67 4.12 7.42 -3.62
CA ILE A 67 2.69 7.70 -3.68
C ILE A 67 2.31 8.39 -2.38
N TYR A 68 1.70 9.56 -2.53
CA TYR A 68 1.16 10.33 -1.42
C TYR A 68 -0.35 10.09 -1.31
N PRO A 69 -0.98 10.46 -0.18
CA PRO A 69 -2.43 10.55 -0.10
C PRO A 69 -2.97 11.41 -1.24
N THR A 70 -4.14 11.03 -1.78
CA THR A 70 -4.77 11.76 -2.91
C THR A 70 -4.91 13.24 -2.60
N ASP A 71 -5.23 13.55 -1.35
CA ASP A 71 -5.50 14.90 -0.88
C ASP A 71 -4.26 15.58 -0.26
N LYS A 72 -3.04 15.17 -0.66
CA LYS A 72 -1.78 15.78 -0.19
C LYS A 72 -1.80 17.31 -0.21
N PHE A 73 -2.35 17.89 -1.27
CA PHE A 73 -2.36 19.33 -1.53
C PHE A 73 -3.62 20.04 -1.03
N THR A 74 -4.55 19.35 -0.35
CA THR A 74 -5.70 20.05 0.25
C THR A 74 -5.23 20.95 1.38
N ARG A 75 -5.88 22.11 1.50
CA ARG A 75 -5.57 23.18 2.47
C ARG A 75 -5.77 22.77 3.93
N GLU A 76 -6.31 21.58 4.18
CA GLU A 76 -6.54 21.03 5.51
C GLU A 76 -5.23 20.93 6.31
N ALA A 77 -5.31 21.24 7.61
CA ALA A 77 -4.16 21.40 8.49
C ALA A 77 -3.42 20.09 8.81
N ASP A 78 -3.99 18.93 8.46
CA ASP A 78 -3.36 17.65 8.79
C ASP A 78 -2.09 17.42 7.97
N PRO A 79 -1.01 16.96 8.62
CA PRO A 79 0.20 16.54 7.91
C PRO A 79 -0.06 15.22 7.16
N THR A 80 0.74 14.95 6.13
CA THR A 80 0.81 13.59 5.55
C THR A 80 1.32 12.61 6.61
N ARG A 81 0.53 11.59 6.94
CA ARG A 81 0.93 10.56 7.94
C ARG A 81 1.10 9.17 7.35
N SER A 82 0.70 8.97 6.10
CA SER A 82 0.95 7.74 5.35
C SER A 82 1.50 8.06 3.97
N VAL A 83 2.42 7.23 3.48
CA VAL A 83 2.87 7.21 2.09
C VAL A 83 3.16 5.76 1.68
N ILE A 84 3.15 5.49 0.38
CA ILE A 84 3.57 4.20 -0.18
C ILE A 84 4.77 4.42 -1.09
N LEU A 85 5.83 3.65 -0.90
CA LEU A 85 6.96 3.57 -1.82
C LEU A 85 6.75 2.35 -2.73
N VAL A 86 6.65 2.59 -4.03
CA VAL A 86 6.58 1.53 -5.05
C VAL A 86 7.96 1.37 -5.69
N ASN A 87 8.49 0.16 -5.67
CA ASN A 87 9.79 -0.14 -6.27
C ASN A 87 9.72 0.09 -7.79
N LYS A 88 10.63 0.89 -8.35
CA LYS A 88 10.65 1.19 -9.80
C LYS A 88 10.95 -0.02 -10.69
N ARG A 89 11.41 -1.13 -10.12
CA ARG A 89 11.51 -2.41 -10.84
C ARG A 89 10.14 -3.00 -11.18
N LEU A 90 9.09 -2.60 -10.46
CA LEU A 90 7.73 -2.89 -10.88
C LEU A 90 7.41 -2.08 -12.13
N ASN A 91 6.94 -2.77 -13.17
CA ASN A 91 6.47 -2.10 -14.38
C ASN A 91 5.39 -1.07 -14.00
N THR A 92 5.46 0.13 -14.57
CA THR A 92 4.55 1.25 -14.27
C THR A 92 3.09 0.93 -14.63
N ASP A 93 2.86 -0.03 -15.51
CA ASP A 93 1.51 -0.51 -15.86
C ASP A 93 0.93 -1.55 -14.89
N ALA A 94 1.77 -2.07 -13.98
CA ALA A 94 1.44 -3.14 -13.03
C ALA A 94 0.77 -2.60 -11.76
N TRP A 95 0.71 -1.29 -11.58
CA TRP A 95 0.06 -0.68 -10.43
C TRP A 95 -0.62 0.65 -10.77
N THR A 96 -1.60 1.03 -9.97
CA THR A 96 -2.28 2.33 -10.05
C THR A 96 -2.57 2.85 -8.65
N GLN A 97 -2.53 4.16 -8.43
CA GLN A 97 -3.04 4.74 -7.19
C GLN A 97 -4.55 4.51 -7.08
N ILE A 98 -5.04 4.29 -5.87
CA ILE A 98 -6.47 4.28 -5.55
C ILE A 98 -6.76 5.59 -4.83
N ASP A 99 -7.74 6.34 -5.33
CA ASP A 99 -8.09 7.62 -4.72
C ASP A 99 -8.87 7.44 -3.41
N VAL A 100 -8.34 8.06 -2.36
CA VAL A 100 -8.95 8.09 -1.03
C VAL A 100 -9.01 9.55 -0.60
N HIS A 101 -10.21 10.12 -0.66
CA HIS A 101 -10.47 11.54 -0.36
C HIS A 101 -10.81 11.78 1.11
N ASN A 102 -10.68 13.04 1.52
CA ASN A 102 -10.91 13.61 2.83
C ASN A 102 -10.01 13.02 3.94
N THR A 103 -8.80 12.60 3.59
CA THR A 103 -7.82 12.10 4.57
C THR A 103 -6.38 12.16 4.05
N LYS A 104 -5.44 12.46 4.95
CA LYS A 104 -3.98 12.36 4.73
C LYS A 104 -3.35 11.20 5.51
N ASP A 105 -4.18 10.38 6.15
CA ASP A 105 -3.79 9.21 6.94
C ASP A 105 -3.85 7.91 6.12
N ILE A 106 -4.40 7.95 4.91
CA ILE A 106 -4.54 6.77 4.05
C ILE A 106 -3.89 7.05 2.69
N THR A 107 -3.00 6.14 2.28
CA THR A 107 -2.48 6.06 0.92
C THR A 107 -2.77 4.68 0.39
N ALA A 108 -3.24 4.58 -0.87
CA ALA A 108 -3.65 3.30 -1.43
C ALA A 108 -3.15 3.08 -2.86
N VAL A 109 -2.80 1.84 -3.17
CA VAL A 109 -2.40 1.39 -4.50
C VAL A 109 -3.07 0.06 -4.84
N ARG A 110 -3.42 -0.12 -6.11
CA ARG A 110 -3.85 -1.39 -6.70
C ARG A 110 -2.69 -1.99 -7.48
N ILE A 111 -2.39 -3.26 -7.22
CA ILE A 111 -1.38 -4.04 -7.92
C ILE A 111 -2.06 -5.10 -8.78
N LYS A 112 -1.65 -5.21 -10.05
CA LYS A 112 -2.10 -6.26 -10.98
C LYS A 112 -1.18 -7.48 -10.84
N GLY A 113 -1.68 -8.54 -10.23
CA GLY A 113 -0.98 -9.83 -10.12
C GLY A 113 -1.52 -10.87 -11.11
N ILE A 114 -0.84 -12.02 -11.18
CA ILE A 114 -1.27 -13.16 -12.02
C ILE A 114 -2.67 -13.66 -11.61
N LYS A 115 -2.95 -13.65 -10.31
CA LYS A 115 -4.17 -14.23 -9.71
C LYS A 115 -5.31 -13.21 -9.52
N GLY A 116 -5.13 -11.97 -10.00
CA GLY A 116 -6.10 -10.89 -9.84
C GLY A 116 -5.46 -9.60 -9.33
N GLU A 117 -6.31 -8.67 -8.90
CA GLU A 117 -5.90 -7.37 -8.39
C GLU A 117 -5.82 -7.39 -6.85
N ILE A 118 -4.79 -6.75 -6.32
CA ILE A 118 -4.55 -6.60 -4.88
C ILE A 118 -4.60 -5.11 -4.56
N ASP A 119 -5.50 -4.72 -3.67
CA ASP A 119 -5.57 -3.35 -3.15
C ASP A 119 -4.82 -3.29 -1.81
N ILE A 120 -3.88 -2.37 -1.73
CA ILE A 120 -3.02 -2.17 -0.56
C ILE A 120 -3.32 -0.79 0.00
N TYR A 121 -3.71 -0.74 1.27
CA TYR A 121 -3.97 0.50 2.00
C TYR A 121 -2.93 0.64 3.12
N CYS A 122 -2.06 1.65 2.99
CA CYS A 122 -1.19 2.12 4.06
C CYS A 122 -2.02 3.08 4.92
N ILE A 123 -2.39 2.63 6.12
CA ILE A 123 -3.28 3.37 7.02
C ILE A 123 -2.50 3.76 8.28
N TYR A 124 -2.43 5.06 8.52
CA TYR A 124 -2.08 5.58 9.82
C TYR A 124 -3.33 5.59 10.71
N ASN A 125 -3.18 5.11 11.93
CA ASN A 125 -4.23 5.14 12.96
C ASN A 125 -3.64 5.76 14.23
N ASP A 126 -4.25 6.85 14.68
CA ASP A 126 -3.83 7.60 15.87
C ASP A 126 -4.21 6.90 17.19
N CYS A 127 -4.87 5.74 17.12
CA CYS A 127 -5.39 4.97 18.26
C CYS A 127 -6.43 5.66 19.14
N THR A 128 -6.78 6.89 18.82
CA THR A 128 -7.79 7.68 19.51
C THR A 128 -9.10 7.71 18.74
N HIS A 129 -9.07 7.47 17.42
CA HIS A 129 -10.24 7.49 16.55
C HIS A 129 -10.26 6.27 15.60
N SER A 130 -11.42 5.62 15.47
CA SER A 130 -11.61 4.49 14.53
C SER A 130 -11.95 4.93 13.10
N GLU A 131 -11.91 6.23 12.80
CA GLU A 131 -12.45 6.81 11.57
C GLU A 131 -11.65 6.45 10.31
N SER A 132 -10.33 6.27 10.40
CA SER A 132 -9.49 5.84 9.29
C SER A 132 -9.80 4.39 8.84
N ILE A 133 -10.24 3.54 9.77
CA ILE A 133 -10.80 2.20 9.45
C ILE A 133 -12.19 2.34 8.79
N GLY A 134 -12.99 3.33 9.20
CA GLY A 134 -14.27 3.66 8.57
C GLY A 134 -14.13 4.13 7.12
N HIS A 135 -13.17 5.02 6.85
CA HIS A 135 -12.89 5.56 5.51
C HIS A 135 -12.45 4.47 4.52
N SER A 136 -11.51 3.61 4.90
CA SER A 136 -11.07 2.49 4.04
C SER A 136 -12.24 1.55 3.69
N ARG A 137 -13.11 1.23 4.66
CA ARG A 137 -14.34 0.44 4.42
C ARG A 137 -15.31 1.15 3.48
N LYS A 138 -15.48 2.48 3.61
CA LYS A 138 -16.39 3.27 2.78
C LYS A 138 -15.90 3.38 1.34
N THR A 139 -14.63 3.71 1.12
CA THR A 139 -14.01 3.76 -0.22
C THR A 139 -14.08 2.40 -0.91
N TYR A 140 -13.83 1.31 -0.18
CA TYR A 140 -13.99 -0.03 -0.72
C TYR A 140 -15.45 -0.36 -1.11
N ARG A 141 -16.42 -0.02 -0.25
CA ARG A 141 -17.86 -0.23 -0.52
C ARG A 141 -18.33 0.54 -1.75
N LEU A 142 -17.87 1.79 -1.91
CA LEU A 142 -18.14 2.62 -3.09
C LEU A 142 -17.55 2.02 -4.37
N ASN A 143 -16.40 1.34 -4.28
CA ASN A 143 -15.71 0.83 -5.44
C ASN A 143 -16.09 -0.60 -5.88
N LYS A 144 -16.62 -1.50 -5.01
CA LYS A 144 -16.75 -2.94 -5.39
C LYS A 144 -17.93 -3.76 -4.84
N GLY A 145 -18.85 -3.27 -4.02
CA GLY A 145 -20.12 -3.98 -3.70
C GLY A 145 -20.05 -5.44 -3.18
N ARG A 146 -18.92 -5.97 -2.70
CA ARG A 146 -18.75 -7.37 -2.23
C ARG A 146 -18.06 -7.45 -0.87
N LYS A 147 -18.26 -8.55 -0.13
CA LYS A 147 -17.71 -8.75 1.23
C LYS A 147 -16.19 -8.99 1.19
N PRO A 148 -15.39 -8.32 2.04
CA PRO A 148 -13.94 -8.44 2.03
C PRO A 148 -13.45 -9.72 2.71
N GLN A 149 -12.32 -10.25 2.22
CA GLN A 149 -11.39 -11.06 3.01
C GLN A 149 -10.25 -10.12 3.39
N MET A 150 -10.43 -9.42 4.52
CA MET A 150 -9.52 -8.38 5.00
C MET A 150 -8.51 -9.06 5.93
N GLU A 151 -7.25 -9.14 5.53
CA GLU A 151 -6.19 -9.63 6.41
C GLU A 151 -5.48 -8.42 7.01
N THR A 152 -5.85 -8.07 8.24
CA THR A 152 -5.22 -6.99 9.01
C THR A 152 -4.09 -7.58 9.85
N LYS A 153 -2.83 -7.35 9.46
CA LYS A 153 -1.71 -7.55 10.39
C LYS A 153 -1.52 -6.25 11.17
N THR A 154 -1.77 -6.35 12.46
CA THR A 154 -1.74 -5.23 13.40
C THR A 154 -0.58 -5.47 14.35
N GLU A 155 0.48 -4.68 14.26
CA GLU A 155 1.59 -4.73 15.22
C GLU A 155 1.49 -3.51 16.15
N LYS A 156 1.44 -3.77 17.46
CA LYS A 156 1.46 -2.75 18.52
C LYS A 156 2.90 -2.30 18.73
N CYS A 157 3.21 -1.05 18.40
CA CYS A 157 4.40 -0.38 18.90
C CYS A 157 3.96 0.80 19.78
N TYR A 158 4.57 0.96 20.95
CA TYR A 158 4.27 1.93 22.01
C TYR A 158 3.50 3.19 21.55
N GLY A 159 2.20 3.24 21.83
CA GLY A 159 1.35 4.43 21.68
C GLY A 159 0.59 4.59 20.36
N ALA A 160 0.95 3.89 19.29
CA ALA A 160 0.22 3.91 18.01
C ALA A 160 0.12 2.50 17.39
N VAL A 161 -1.07 2.12 16.95
CA VAL A 161 -1.35 0.86 16.28
C VAL A 161 -1.18 1.10 14.79
N THR A 162 -0.09 0.59 14.26
CA THR A 162 0.19 0.65 12.84
C THR A 162 -0.57 -0.50 12.16
N SER A 163 -1.39 -0.20 11.16
CA SER A 163 -2.13 -1.24 10.43
C SER A 163 -1.98 -1.06 8.92
N THR A 164 -1.44 -2.07 8.24
CA THR A 164 -1.64 -2.22 6.79
C THR A 164 -2.88 -3.07 6.58
N GLY A 165 -3.82 -2.56 5.78
CA GLY A 165 -4.94 -3.35 5.28
C GLY A 165 -4.58 -3.90 3.90
N ILE A 166 -4.42 -5.21 3.79
CA ILE A 166 -4.34 -5.88 2.48
C ILE A 166 -5.73 -6.40 2.14
N ILE A 167 -6.27 -5.95 1.01
CA ILE A 167 -7.53 -6.46 0.46
C ILE A 167 -7.22 -7.13 -0.87
N GLN A 168 -7.20 -8.46 -0.86
CA GLN A 168 -7.05 -9.23 -2.09
C GLN A 168 -8.43 -9.39 -2.76
N THR A 169 -8.56 -8.95 -4.01
CA THR A 169 -9.77 -9.15 -4.81
C THR A 169 -9.58 -10.32 -5.77
N GLY A 170 -9.82 -11.53 -5.27
CA GLY A 170 -9.76 -12.76 -6.07
C GLY A 170 -11.09 -13.04 -6.78
N ASN A 171 -11.03 -13.36 -8.08
CA ASN A 171 -12.18 -13.89 -8.82
C ASN A 171 -12.32 -15.39 -8.46
N GLN A 172 -13.12 -15.72 -7.45
CA GLN A 172 -13.54 -17.11 -7.21
C GLN A 172 -14.45 -17.52 -8.38
N ARG A 173 -13.88 -18.07 -9.46
CA ARG A 173 -14.69 -18.86 -10.41
C ARG A 173 -15.20 -20.05 -9.63
N LYS A 174 -16.49 -20.03 -9.25
CA LYS A 174 -17.21 -21.23 -8.82
C LYS A 174 -17.11 -22.24 -9.97
N THR A 175 -16.22 -23.22 -9.85
CA THR A 175 -16.34 -24.44 -10.63
C THR A 175 -17.53 -25.19 -10.04
N SER A 176 -18.71 -24.96 -10.59
CA SER A 176 -19.87 -25.82 -10.33
C SER A 176 -19.61 -27.17 -10.99
N THR A 177 -19.02 -28.11 -10.25
CA THR A 177 -19.11 -29.53 -10.60
C THR A 177 -20.54 -29.95 -10.36
N SER A 178 -21.38 -29.81 -11.39
CA SER A 178 -22.67 -30.47 -11.49
C SER A 178 -22.40 -31.97 -11.72
N SER A 179 -22.32 -32.74 -10.65
CA SER A 179 -22.45 -34.19 -10.73
C SER A 179 -23.89 -34.53 -11.14
N ARG A 180 -24.10 -34.75 -12.45
CA ARG A 180 -25.26 -35.51 -12.93
C ARG A 180 -25.13 -36.92 -12.38
N LYS A 181 -26.06 -37.33 -11.52
CA LYS A 181 -26.37 -38.75 -11.33
C LYS A 181 -27.28 -39.19 -12.47
N MET A 182 -26.81 -40.16 -13.25
CA MET A 182 -27.62 -41.11 -14.01
C MET A 182 -26.78 -42.38 -14.21
N PRO A 183 -27.38 -43.58 -14.33
CA PRO A 183 -28.74 -43.99 -13.98
C PRO A 183 -28.84 -44.57 -12.55
#